data_AF-A0A3P8KZI6-F1
#
_entry.id   AF-A0A3P8KZI6-F1
#
_cell.length_a   1.000
_cell.length_b   1.000
_cell.length_c   1.000
_cell.angle_alpha   90.00
_cell.angle_beta   90.00
_cell.angle_gamma   90.00
#
_symmetry.space_group_name_H-M   'P 1'
#
loop_
_entity.id
_entity.type
_entity.pdbx_description
1 polymer ?
#
loop_
_entity_poly.entity_id
_entity_poly.type
_entity_poly.pdbx_seq_one_letter_code
_entity_poly.pdbx_strand_id
1 'polypeptide(L)' 'MHSYEDRIRAVELYYRYGKKASVVVMELGYPSTKQLGRWVRIYEEKGDLPRELKPRERYSRTQKNCCC' A
#
# COMPACT_ATOMS: atom_id res chain seq x y z
N MET A 1 9.78 4.67 0.29
CA MET A 1 8.61 5.29 -0.39
C MET A 1 8.51 4.60 -1.76
N HIS A 2 7.49 3.77 -2.00
CA HIS A 2 7.37 3.06 -3.29
C HIS A 2 6.62 3.93 -4.30
N SER A 3 7.15 4.05 -5.50
CA SER A 3 6.54 4.81 -6.61
C SER A 3 5.21 4.17 -7.01
N TYR A 4 4.31 4.96 -7.61
CA TYR A 4 3.00 4.48 -8.08
C TYR A 4 3.13 3.24 -8.99
N GLU A 5 4.09 3.28 -9.91
CA GLU A 5 4.34 2.17 -10.84
C GLU A 5 4.72 0.87 -10.14
N ASP A 6 5.55 0.94 -9.10
CA ASP A 6 5.94 -0.22 -8.32
C ASP A 6 4.73 -0.87 -7.61
N ARG A 7 3.75 -0.06 -7.21
CA ARG A 7 2.52 -0.56 -6.57
C ARG A 7 1.61 -1.27 -7.56
N ILE A 8 1.45 -0.69 -8.75
CA ILE A 8 0.66 -1.30 -9.83
C ILE A 8 1.29 -2.62 -10.26
N ARG A 9 2.62 -2.65 -10.49
CA ARG A 9 3.35 -3.88 -10.82
C ARG A 9 3.15 -4.98 -9.77
N ALA A 10 3.20 -4.62 -8.48
CA ALA A 10 2.96 -5.57 -7.40
C ALA A 10 1.53 -6.13 -7.40
N VAL A 11 0.52 -5.30 -7.70
CA VAL A 11 -0.88 -5.74 -7.80
C VAL A 11 -1.11 -6.61 -9.04
N GLU A 12 -0.54 -6.27 -10.20
CA GLU A 12 -0.60 -7.13 -11.39
C GLU A 12 0.04 -8.51 -11.13
N LEU A 13 1.23 -8.53 -10.52
CA LEU A 13 1.90 -9.78 -10.13
C LEU A 13 1.03 -10.60 -9.17
N TYR A 14 0.35 -9.94 -8.23
CA TYR A 14 -0.58 -10.61 -7.32
C TYR A 14 -1.72 -11.33 -8.04
N TYR A 15 -2.31 -10.70 -9.06
CA TYR A 15 -3.33 -11.37 -9.89
C TYR A 15 -2.73 -12.49 -10.73
N ARG A 16 -1.53 -12.29 -11.30
CA ARG A 16 -0.83 -13.29 -12.11
C ARG A 16 -0.49 -14.56 -11.34
N TYR A 17 -0.09 -14.43 -10.07
CA TYR A 17 0.22 -15.56 -9.18
C TYR A 17 -1.01 -16.18 -8.50
N GLY A 18 -2.23 -15.74 -8.83
CA GLY A 18 -3.46 -16.29 -8.27
C GLY A 18 -3.68 -15.92 -6.80
N LYS A 19 -3.49 -14.64 -6.46
CA LYS A 19 -3.74 -14.06 -5.12
C LYS A 19 -2.76 -14.52 -4.03
N LYS A 20 -1.55 -14.94 -4.42
CA LYS A 20 -0.48 -15.35 -3.49
C LYS A 20 0.42 -14.17 -3.14
N ALA A 21 0.05 -13.43 -2.09
CA ALA A 21 0.83 -12.27 -1.64
C ALA A 21 2.27 -12.62 -1.23
N SER A 22 2.50 -13.77 -0.61
CA SER A 22 3.84 -14.20 -0.19
C SER A 22 4.82 -14.35 -1.36
N VAL A 23 4.35 -14.90 -2.49
CA VAL A 23 5.16 -15.11 -3.69
C VAL A 23 5.60 -13.78 -4.29
N VAL A 24 4.66 -12.83 -4.41
CA VAL A 24 4.94 -11.49 -4.93
C VAL A 24 5.98 -10.76 -4.07
N VAL A 25 5.88 -10.88 -2.74
CA VAL A 25 6.80 -10.23 -1.81
C VAL A 25 8.18 -10.87 -1.84
N MET A 26 8.28 -12.20 -2.03
CA MET A 26 9.57 -12.87 -2.20
C MET A 26 10.24 -12.51 -3.54
N GLU A 27 9.47 -12.41 -4.62
CA GLU A 27 9.95 -12.05 -5.95
C GLU A 27 10.45 -10.60 -6.03
N LEU A 28 9.64 -9.66 -5.56
CA LEU A 28 9.98 -8.23 -5.62
C LEU A 28 10.90 -7.79 -4.47
N GLY A 29 10.93 -8.52 -3.36
CA GLY A 29 11.61 -8.10 -2.12
C GLY A 29 10.92 -6.93 -1.37
N TYR A 30 9.83 -6.42 -1.92
CA TYR A 30 8.95 -5.37 -1.39
C TYR A 30 7.57 -5.51 -2.06
N PRO A 31 6.47 -4.90 -1.56
CA PRO A 31 6.22 -4.39 -0.22
C PRO A 31 6.03 -5.53 0.80
N SER A 32 5.61 -5.24 2.04
CA SER A 32 5.18 -6.31 2.97
C SER A 32 3.84 -6.94 2.54
N THR A 33 3.59 -8.20 2.93
CA THR A 33 2.33 -8.91 2.61
C THR A 33 1.09 -8.15 3.07
N LYS A 34 1.18 -7.49 4.24
CA LYS A 34 0.11 -6.62 4.78
C LYS A 34 -0.12 -5.38 3.91
N GLN A 35 0.93 -4.76 3.40
CA GLN A 35 0.80 -3.61 2.49
C GLN A 35 0.19 -4.02 1.16
N LEU A 36 0.64 -5.15 0.60
CA LEU A 36 0.09 -5.67 -0.66
C LEU A 36 -1.41 -5.96 -0.53
N GLY A 37 -1.84 -6.61 0.56
CA GLY A 37 -3.27 -6.85 0.81
C GLY A 37 -4.08 -5.55 0.91
N ARG A 38 -3.48 -4.49 1.47
CA ARG A 38 -4.12 -3.17 1.52
C ARG A 38 -4.26 -2.53 0.15
N TRP A 39 -3.24 -2.67 -0.71
CA TRP A 39 -3.28 -2.18 -2.09
C TRP A 39 -4.34 -2.91 -2.91
N VAL A 40 -4.36 -4.24 -2.84
CA VAL A 40 -5.35 -5.08 -3.51
C VAL A 40 -6.77 -4.70 -3.09
N ARG A 41 -7.02 -4.50 -1.78
CA ARG A 41 -8.34 -4.07 -1.30
C ARG A 41 -8.76 -2.73 -1.89
N ILE A 42 -7.86 -1.75 -1.93
CA ILE A 42 -8.17 -0.42 -2.50
C ILE A 42 -8.40 -0.54 -4.01
N TYR A 43 -7.63 -1.38 -4.69
CA TYR A 43 -7.77 -1.67 -6.11
C TYR A 43 -9.12 -2.36 -6.42
N GLU A 44 -9.58 -3.28 -5.58
CA GLU A 44 -10.92 -3.90 -5.70
C GLU A 44 -12.06 -2.92 -5.37
N GLU A 45 -11.88 -2.03 -4.39
CA GLU A 45 -12.90 -1.04 -3.98
C GLU A 45 -13.04 0.14 -4.96
N LYS A 46 -11.93 0.60 -5.56
CA LYS A 46 -11.91 1.80 -6.44
C LYS A 46 -11.63 1.51 -7.91
N GLY A 47 -11.17 0.31 -8.24
CA GLY A 47 -10.64 -0.02 -9.56
C GLY A 47 -9.26 0.58 -9.86
N ASP A 48 -8.67 1.32 -8.92
CA ASP A 48 -7.40 2.02 -9.10
C ASP A 48 -6.66 2.22 -7.76
N LEU A 49 -5.33 2.31 -7.84
CA LEU A 49 -4.48 2.62 -6.70
C LEU A 49 -4.25 4.14 -6.60
N PRO A 50 -4.62 4.82 -5.50
CA PRO A 50 -4.32 6.24 -5.39
C PRO A 50 -2.80 6.47 -5.43
N ARG A 51 -2.36 7.35 -6.33
CA ARG A 51 -0.94 7.78 -6.48
C ARG A 51 -0.33 8.17 -5.13
N GLU A 52 -1.12 8.85 -4.32
CA GLU A 52 -0.83 9.14 -2.92
C GLU A 52 -1.65 8.24 -2.00
N LEU A 53 -1.09 7.12 -1.57
CA LEU A 53 -1.56 6.43 -0.37
C LEU A 53 -1.18 7.31 0.81
N LYS A 54 -2.01 8.30 1.13
CA LYS A 54 -1.90 9.01 2.40
C LYS A 54 -1.86 7.93 3.49
N PRO A 55 -0.81 7.87 4.32
CA PRO A 55 -0.86 7.08 5.54
C PRO A 55 -2.19 7.42 6.19
N ARG A 56 -2.97 6.42 6.62
CA ARG A 56 -4.11 6.72 7.51
C ARG A 56 -3.53 7.62 8.58
N GLU A 57 -4.04 8.84 8.71
CA GLU A 57 -3.75 9.72 9.84
C GLU A 57 -4.22 8.97 11.08
N ARG A 58 -3.36 8.10 11.61
CA ARG A 58 -3.52 7.57 12.94
C ARG A 58 -2.98 8.65 13.83
N TYR A 59 -3.92 9.35 14.44
CA TYR A 59 -3.78 10.36 15.46
C TYR A 59 -3.57 11.79 14.93
N SER A 60 -4.68 12.52 14.79
CA SER A 60 -4.70 13.94 15.09
C SER A 60 -4.24 14.13 16.54
N ARG A 61 -2.93 14.27 16.78
CA ARG A 61 -2.44 14.97 17.97
C ARG A 61 -2.68 16.46 17.75
N THR A 62 -3.94 16.87 17.76
CA THR A 62 -4.22 18.27 18.05
C THR A 62 -4.07 18.42 19.55
N GLN A 63 -2.88 18.83 20.00
CA GLN A 63 -2.82 19.65 21.21
C GLN A 63 -1.60 20.56 21.17
N LYS A 64 -1.89 21.86 21.01
CA LYS A 64 -1.03 22.99 21.34
C LYS A 64 -0.26 22.70 22.63
N ASN A 65 1.04 22.97 22.63
CA ASN A 65 1.54 23.93 23.60
C ASN A 65 2.69 24.74 23.00
N CYS A 66 2.36 25.99 22.69
CA CYS A 66 3.33 27.07 22.63
C CYS A 66 3.73 27.36 24.08
N CYS A 67 5.00 27.20 24.42
CA CYS A 67 5.64 27.85 25.56
C CYS A 67 7.16 27.87 25.29
N CYS A 68 7.63 29.00 24.76
CA CYS A 68 8.92 29.57 25.11
C CYS A 68 8.63 31.00 25.59
#